data_AF-A0A2G8KG31-F1
#
_entry.id   AF-A0A2G8KG31-F1
#
_cell.length_a   1.000
_cell.length_b   1.000
_cell.length_c   1.000
_cell.angle_alpha   90.00
_cell.angle_beta   90.00
_cell.angle_gamma   90.00
#
_symmetry.space_group_name_H-M   'P 1'
#
loop_
_entity.id
_entity.type
_entity.pdbx_description
1 polymer ?
#
loop_
_entity_poly.entity_id
_entity_poly.type
_entity_poly.pdbx_seq_one_letter_code
_entity_poly.pdbx_strand_id
1 'polypeptide(L)'
;MLVLLSTHYIFVICSKIRSLFKAATPRLCWATTLNVRYLIKRAQFLDMPRRGLPGAPFLLICVGCPLLIALYRLVIFLCISTCDVSVYSVSQSLVGAVFMVNWGLFLYLIYFVRHSFQCQFNLLLSYIKDFGDDLQRCRAMILNAAADFSCYQQICTLYLALTFPVIVIAVVANLTVDYVFNASKCLDKQSQLIANHLAICAWSVIGVSLLLCSIAMGGLKVRYIWENFVENVLIMKSGKSKLLRKELFQDAEYLLRESSLLLKLSFSQFLASTLDSNLVYKMSLC
;
A
#
# COMPACT_ATOMS: atom_id res chain seq x y z
N MET A 1 -4.30 2.74 15.30
CA MET A 1 -3.44 3.73 14.61
C MET A 1 -1.98 3.30 14.56
N LEU A 2 -1.31 3.01 15.69
CA LEU A 2 0.08 2.51 15.73
C LEU A 2 0.33 1.27 14.86
N VAL A 3 -0.60 0.31 14.83
CA VAL A 3 -0.52 -0.90 14.00
C VAL A 3 -0.49 -0.57 12.50
N LEU A 4 -1.35 0.35 12.04
CA LEU A 4 -1.37 0.81 10.65
C LEU A 4 -0.03 1.47 10.29
N LEU A 5 0.46 2.31 11.19
CA LEU A 5 1.70 3.03 11.03
C LEU A 5 2.95 2.15 11.19
N SER A 6 2.89 1.00 11.86
CA SER A 6 4.04 0.09 11.97
C SER A 6 4.13 -0.90 10.80
N THR A 7 3.03 -1.12 10.07
CA THR A 7 2.99 -2.07 8.94
C THR A 7 4.09 -1.79 7.91
N HIS A 8 4.33 -0.53 7.53
CA HIS A 8 5.35 -0.17 6.54
C HIS A 8 6.78 -0.50 7.01
N TYR A 9 7.09 -0.40 8.30
CA TYR A 9 8.37 -0.83 8.84
C TYR A 9 8.54 -2.35 8.74
N ILE A 10 7.48 -3.12 8.98
CA ILE A 10 7.49 -4.58 8.76
C ILE A 10 7.78 -4.88 7.29
N PHE A 11 7.11 -4.20 6.35
CA PHE A 11 7.39 -4.35 4.91
C PHE A 11 8.83 -4.00 4.54
N VAL A 12 9.40 -2.94 5.11
CA VAL A 12 10.80 -2.53 4.87
C VAL A 12 11.80 -3.50 5.49
N ILE A 13 11.53 -4.01 6.69
CA ILE A 13 12.35 -5.03 7.36
C ILE A 13 12.32 -6.33 6.56
N CYS A 14 11.14 -6.80 6.12
CA CYS A 14 11.02 -7.97 5.25
C CYS A 14 11.76 -7.80 3.92
N SER A 15 11.75 -6.59 3.34
CA SER A 15 12.55 -6.25 2.15
C SER A 15 14.06 -6.36 2.41
N LYS A 16 14.55 -5.84 3.54
CA LYS A 16 15.95 -5.96 3.94
C LYS A 16 16.35 -7.41 4.25
N ILE A 17 15.51 -8.17 4.95
CA ILE A 17 15.74 -9.59 5.23
C ILE A 17 15.89 -10.34 3.91
N ARG A 18 14.98 -10.14 2.95
CA ARG A 18 15.10 -10.78 1.63
C ARG A 18 16.36 -10.36 0.87
N SER A 19 16.75 -9.08 0.96
CA SER A 19 17.99 -8.57 0.37
C SER A 19 19.23 -9.30 0.91
N LEU A 20 19.21 -9.71 2.17
CA LEU A 20 20.31 -10.45 2.81
C LEU A 20 20.31 -11.93 2.41
N PHE A 21 19.13 -12.56 2.35
CA PHE A 21 18.97 -14.00 2.07
C PHE A 21 18.88 -14.37 0.58
N LYS A 22 19.42 -13.55 -0.33
CA LYS A 22 19.43 -13.69 -1.81
C LYS A 22 18.77 -14.98 -2.35
N ALA A 23 17.57 -14.81 -2.92
CA ALA A 23 16.83 -15.80 -3.71
C ALA A 23 16.30 -17.09 -3.02
N ALA A 24 16.62 -17.38 -1.76
CA ALA A 24 16.18 -18.62 -1.10
C ALA A 24 14.69 -18.68 -0.68
N THR A 25 13.90 -17.62 -0.91
CA THR A 25 12.49 -17.54 -0.49
C THR A 25 11.56 -17.05 -1.61
N PRO A 26 11.07 -17.95 -2.49
CA PRO A 26 10.11 -17.58 -3.56
C PRO A 26 8.81 -16.99 -3.01
N ARG A 27 8.45 -17.29 -1.75
CA ARG A 27 7.25 -16.74 -1.08
C ARG A 27 7.35 -15.25 -0.71
N LEU A 28 8.55 -14.67 -0.72
CA LEU A 28 8.79 -13.25 -0.42
C LEU A 28 8.96 -12.41 -1.70
N CYS A 29 8.57 -12.93 -2.87
CA CYS A 29 8.67 -12.28 -4.19
C CYS A 29 8.15 -10.83 -4.24
N TRP A 30 7.19 -10.49 -3.41
CA TRP A 30 6.68 -9.13 -3.24
C TRP A 30 7.74 -8.13 -2.72
N ALA A 31 8.63 -8.54 -1.81
CA ALA A 31 9.53 -7.63 -1.09
C ALA A 31 10.62 -6.99 -1.97
N THR A 32 10.89 -7.53 -3.16
CA THR A 32 11.82 -6.93 -4.14
C THR A 32 11.31 -5.59 -4.64
N THR A 33 10.00 -5.35 -4.61
CA THR A 33 9.43 -4.10 -5.13
C THR A 33 9.71 -2.89 -4.24
N LEU A 34 10.16 -3.11 -2.99
CA LEU A 34 10.63 -2.08 -2.06
C LEU A 34 12.16 -1.96 -2.01
N ASN A 35 12.90 -2.72 -2.84
CA ASN A 35 14.35 -2.61 -2.90
C ASN A 35 14.75 -1.33 -3.66
N VAL A 36 15.74 -0.59 -3.15
CA VAL A 36 16.28 0.62 -3.79
C VAL A 36 16.67 0.36 -5.24
N ARG A 37 17.31 -0.79 -5.54
CA ARG A 37 17.69 -1.14 -6.93
C ARG A 37 16.47 -1.30 -7.84
N TYR A 38 15.38 -1.84 -7.31
CA TYR A 38 14.12 -1.97 -8.04
C TYR A 38 13.47 -0.61 -8.26
N LEU A 39 13.44 0.24 -7.25
CA LEU A 39 12.91 1.61 -7.36
C LEU A 39 13.70 2.44 -8.38
N ILE A 40 15.03 2.31 -8.43
CA ILE A 40 15.88 2.95 -9.43
C ILE A 40 15.59 2.40 -10.84
N LYS A 41 15.42 1.08 -11.00
CA LYS A 41 14.97 0.50 -12.29
C LYS A 41 13.62 1.09 -12.72
N ARG A 42 12.69 1.28 -11.78
CA ARG A 42 11.37 1.87 -12.04
C ARG A 42 11.43 3.35 -12.40
N ALA A 43 12.31 4.09 -11.74
CA ALA A 43 12.61 5.48 -12.02
C ALA A 43 13.04 5.73 -13.48
N GLN A 44 13.75 4.78 -14.10
CA GLN A 44 14.19 4.90 -15.49
C GLN A 44 13.03 4.99 -16.49
N PHE A 45 11.87 4.40 -16.17
CA PHE A 45 10.67 4.49 -17.04
C PHE A 45 9.92 5.83 -16.93
N LEU A 46 10.29 6.68 -15.96
CA LEU A 46 9.54 7.89 -15.62
C LEU A 46 10.11 9.17 -16.26
N ASP A 47 11.21 9.07 -17.02
CA ASP A 47 11.88 10.20 -17.70
C ASP A 47 11.95 11.48 -16.84
N MET A 48 12.39 11.29 -15.58
CA MET A 48 12.46 12.34 -14.56
C MET A 48 13.25 13.59 -14.97
N PRO A 49 14.35 13.51 -15.75
CA PRO A 49 15.10 14.68 -16.19
C PRO A 49 14.27 15.65 -17.06
N ARG A 50 13.28 15.14 -17.80
CA ARG A 50 12.46 15.96 -18.71
C ARG A 50 11.10 16.33 -18.16
N ARG A 51 10.53 15.50 -17.28
CA ARG A 51 9.15 15.64 -16.78
C ARG A 51 9.04 16.03 -15.30
N GLY A 52 10.18 16.13 -14.58
CA GLY A 52 10.19 16.42 -13.16
C GLY A 52 9.73 15.24 -12.31
N LEU A 53 9.39 15.51 -11.04
CA LEU A 53 9.00 14.47 -10.09
C LEU A 53 7.57 13.97 -10.39
N PRO A 54 7.36 12.69 -10.72
CA PRO A 54 6.04 12.18 -11.08
C PRO A 54 5.09 12.23 -9.88
N GLY A 55 4.00 12.98 -10.03
CA GLY A 55 3.03 13.15 -8.94
C GLY A 55 3.53 14.00 -7.78
N ALA A 56 4.36 15.01 -8.04
CA ALA A 56 4.71 16.05 -7.06
C ALA A 56 3.53 16.57 -6.20
N PRO A 57 2.33 16.88 -6.74
CA PRO A 57 1.19 17.28 -5.91
C PRO A 57 0.73 16.15 -4.97
N PHE A 58 0.79 14.89 -5.40
CA PHE A 58 0.48 13.75 -4.54
C PHE A 58 1.52 13.58 -3.43
N LEU A 59 2.81 13.79 -3.71
CA LEU A 59 3.85 13.80 -2.68
C LEU A 59 3.60 14.88 -1.62
N LEU A 60 3.24 16.10 -2.06
CA LEU A 60 2.92 17.20 -1.15
C LEU A 60 1.73 16.85 -0.25
N ILE A 61 0.69 16.20 -0.78
CA ILE A 61 -0.46 15.74 0.02
C ILE A 61 -0.04 14.61 0.98
N CYS A 62 0.77 13.65 0.52
CA CYS A 62 1.27 12.54 1.32
C CYS A 62 2.14 12.97 2.50
N VAL A 63 2.85 14.10 2.41
CA VAL A 63 3.64 14.64 3.53
C VAL A 63 2.84 15.68 4.31
N GLY A 64 2.15 16.58 3.61
CA GLY A 64 1.42 17.70 4.17
C GLY A 64 0.23 17.29 5.01
N CYS A 65 -0.62 16.38 4.53
CA CYS A 65 -1.81 15.96 5.30
C CYS A 65 -1.44 15.25 6.61
N PRO A 66 -0.52 14.26 6.63
CA PRO A 66 -0.11 13.64 7.89
C PRO A 66 0.61 14.61 8.84
N LEU A 67 1.36 15.58 8.30
CA LEU A 67 2.00 16.62 9.11
C LEU A 67 0.96 17.55 9.76
N LEU A 68 -0.06 17.99 9.02
CA LEU A 68 -1.15 18.82 9.54
C LEU A 68 -1.93 18.09 10.63
N ILE A 69 -2.22 16.80 10.45
CA ILE A 69 -2.88 15.97 11.47
C ILE A 69 -1.99 15.84 12.71
N ALA A 70 -0.68 15.64 12.53
CA ALA A 70 0.26 15.55 13.64
C ALA A 70 0.35 16.87 14.43
N LEU A 71 0.39 18.01 13.73
CA LEU A 71 0.35 19.34 14.33
C LEU A 71 -0.98 19.58 15.07
N TYR A 72 -2.10 19.23 14.47
CA TYR A 72 -3.42 19.33 15.10
C TYR A 72 -3.49 18.52 16.40
N ARG A 73 -2.95 17.29 16.36
CA ARG A 73 -2.82 16.45 17.56
C ARG A 73 -1.95 17.11 18.63
N LEU A 74 -0.81 17.69 18.25
CA LEU A 74 0.08 18.40 19.16
C LEU A 74 -0.64 19.59 19.84
N VAL A 75 -1.39 20.38 19.08
CA VAL A 75 -2.16 21.52 19.60
C VAL A 75 -3.21 21.07 20.61
N ILE A 76 -3.92 19.95 20.36
CA ILE A 76 -4.87 19.39 21.33
C ILE A 76 -4.17 19.06 22.66
N PHE A 77 -2.99 18.41 22.60
CA PHE A 77 -2.25 18.02 23.80
C PHE A 77 -1.60 19.19 24.54
N LEU A 78 -1.14 20.23 23.84
CA LEU A 78 -0.44 21.35 24.48
C LEU A 78 -1.36 22.50 24.93
N CYS A 79 -2.43 22.78 24.18
CA CYS A 79 -3.25 23.97 24.39
C CYS A 79 -4.60 23.68 25.04
N ILE A 80 -5.11 22.45 24.96
CA ILE A 80 -6.47 22.11 25.41
C ILE A 80 -6.44 21.15 26.62
N SER A 81 -5.40 20.31 26.73
CA SER A 81 -5.23 19.41 27.87
C SER A 81 -4.82 20.17 29.13
N THR A 82 -5.56 19.97 30.22
CA THR A 82 -5.25 20.51 31.57
C THR A 82 -4.24 19.65 32.34
N CYS A 83 -3.85 18.49 31.80
CA CYS A 83 -2.84 17.63 32.41
C CYS A 83 -1.45 18.21 32.21
N ASP A 84 -0.61 18.13 33.25
CA ASP A 84 0.81 18.50 33.19
C ASP A 84 1.48 17.92 31.94
N VAL A 85 2.12 18.79 31.16
CA VAL A 85 2.82 18.42 29.94
C VAL A 85 4.04 17.58 30.32
N SER A 86 3.84 16.27 30.39
CA SER A 86 4.93 15.32 30.62
C SER A 86 5.79 15.21 29.35
N VAL A 87 7.11 15.08 29.54
CA VAL A 87 8.06 14.76 28.46
C VAL A 87 7.63 13.51 27.67
N TYR A 88 6.96 12.57 28.36
CA TYR A 88 6.37 11.39 27.76
C TYR A 88 5.30 11.72 26.70
N SER A 89 4.37 12.63 27.00
CA SER A 89 3.30 13.02 26.05
C SER A 89 3.85 13.70 24.78
N VAL A 90 4.86 14.56 24.95
CA VAL A 90 5.53 15.27 23.84
C VAL A 90 6.30 14.28 22.97
N SER A 91 7.07 13.37 23.58
CA SER A 91 7.82 12.35 22.84
C SER A 91 6.90 11.40 22.07
N GLN A 92 5.77 10.98 22.66
CA GLN A 92 4.79 10.14 21.97
C GLN A 92 4.15 10.85 20.76
N SER A 93 3.88 12.15 20.87
CA SER A 93 3.36 12.96 19.76
C SER A 93 4.38 13.10 18.63
N LEU A 94 5.65 13.39 18.97
CA LEU A 94 6.74 13.50 18.00
C LEU A 94 6.98 12.18 17.26
N VAL A 95 7.06 11.08 17.98
CA VAL A 95 7.18 9.74 17.39
C VAL A 95 5.98 9.48 16.47
N GLY A 96 4.76 9.75 16.92
CA GLY A 96 3.55 9.63 16.09
C GLY A 96 3.62 10.42 14.78
N ALA A 97 4.17 11.63 14.80
CA ALA A 97 4.35 12.46 13.62
C ALA A 97 5.33 11.83 12.61
N VAL A 98 6.48 11.34 13.09
CA VAL A 98 7.48 10.66 12.25
C VAL A 98 6.87 9.42 11.58
N PHE A 99 6.13 8.61 12.34
CA PHE A 99 5.45 7.44 11.81
C PHE A 99 4.40 7.79 10.74
N MET A 100 3.64 8.88 10.95
CA MET A 100 2.63 9.37 10.01
C MET A 100 3.24 9.88 8.69
N VAL A 101 4.34 10.63 8.76
CA VAL A 101 5.06 11.10 7.55
C VAL A 101 5.67 9.92 6.79
N ASN A 102 6.32 8.97 7.48
CA ASN A 102 6.91 7.80 6.83
C ASN A 102 5.85 6.91 6.17
N TRP A 103 4.67 6.76 6.78
CA TRP A 103 3.54 6.07 6.16
C TRP A 103 3.06 6.78 4.88
N GLY A 104 2.97 8.12 4.89
CA GLY A 104 2.63 8.90 3.70
C GLY A 104 3.66 8.74 2.56
N LEU A 105 4.96 8.76 2.89
CA LEU A 105 6.03 8.50 1.95
C LEU A 105 5.96 7.07 1.37
N PHE A 106 5.61 6.08 2.20
CA PHE A 106 5.41 4.71 1.74
C PHE A 106 4.25 4.61 0.74
N LEU A 107 3.13 5.29 0.97
CA LEU A 107 2.04 5.36 -0.02
C LEU A 107 2.46 6.06 -1.31
N TYR A 108 3.30 7.10 -1.21
CA TYR A 108 3.90 7.71 -2.38
C TYR A 108 4.78 6.73 -3.17
N LEU A 109 5.55 5.85 -2.51
CA LEU A 109 6.31 4.80 -3.20
C LEU A 109 5.40 3.84 -3.96
N ILE A 110 4.27 3.44 -3.37
CA ILE A 110 3.27 2.58 -4.05
C ILE A 110 2.72 3.30 -5.29
N TYR A 111 2.37 4.57 -5.16
CA TYR A 111 1.93 5.41 -6.28
C TYR A 111 2.99 5.53 -7.38
N PHE A 112 4.25 5.74 -6.99
CA PHE A 112 5.37 5.88 -7.89
C PHE A 112 5.59 4.61 -8.72
N VAL A 113 5.58 3.45 -8.07
CA VAL A 113 5.71 2.15 -8.74
C VAL A 113 4.52 1.91 -9.68
N ARG A 114 3.29 2.26 -9.25
CA ARG A 114 2.10 2.17 -10.10
C ARG A 114 2.26 2.98 -11.38
N HIS A 115 2.63 4.25 -11.25
CA HIS A 115 2.79 5.17 -12.37
C HIS A 115 3.91 4.71 -13.31
N SER A 116 5.01 4.17 -12.75
CA SER A 116 6.08 3.54 -13.53
C SER A 116 5.56 2.39 -14.41
N PHE A 117 4.69 1.53 -13.87
CA PHE A 117 4.08 0.45 -14.66
C PHE A 117 3.16 0.96 -15.75
N GLN A 118 2.37 2.00 -15.50
CA GLN A 118 1.54 2.61 -16.53
C GLN A 118 2.40 3.14 -17.69
N CYS A 119 3.51 3.82 -17.39
CA CYS A 119 4.47 4.26 -18.41
C CYS A 119 5.12 3.07 -19.14
N GLN A 120 5.56 2.03 -18.42
CA GLN A 120 6.17 0.85 -19.02
C GLN A 120 5.22 0.14 -19.98
N PHE A 121 3.95 -0.06 -19.60
CA PHE A 121 2.97 -0.71 -20.46
C PHE A 121 2.60 0.13 -21.69
N ASN A 122 2.55 1.46 -21.56
CA ASN A 122 2.37 2.33 -22.72
C ASN A 122 3.55 2.27 -23.68
N LEU A 123 4.80 2.23 -23.18
CA LEU A 123 5.98 2.05 -24.01
C LEU A 123 5.99 0.66 -24.68
N LEU A 124 5.59 -0.38 -23.95
CA LEU A 124 5.51 -1.74 -24.47
C LEU A 124 4.42 -1.87 -25.53
N LEU A 125 3.30 -1.17 -25.36
CA LEU A 125 2.22 -1.11 -26.35
C LEU A 125 2.72 -0.50 -27.67
N SER A 126 3.42 0.63 -27.61
CA SER A 126 4.06 1.23 -28.80
C SER A 126 5.10 0.30 -29.41
N TYR A 127 5.92 -0.35 -28.59
CA TYR A 127 6.91 -1.32 -29.08
C TYR A 127 6.27 -2.50 -29.82
N ILE A 128 5.17 -3.05 -29.30
CA ILE A 128 4.43 -4.15 -29.96
C ILE A 128 3.81 -3.67 -31.28
N LYS A 129 3.41 -2.40 -31.36
CA LYS A 129 2.88 -1.80 -32.60
C LYS A 129 3.95 -1.75 -33.69
N ASP A 130 5.16 -1.35 -33.32
CA ASP A 130 6.26 -1.12 -34.26
C ASP A 130 7.00 -2.41 -34.66
N PHE A 131 7.09 -3.40 -33.75
CA PHE A 131 7.82 -4.66 -33.94
C PHE A 131 6.90 -5.90 -33.97
N GLY A 132 5.65 -5.73 -34.39
CA GLY A 132 4.64 -6.79 -34.36
C GLY A 132 4.99 -8.08 -35.13
N ASP A 133 6.00 -8.03 -36.01
CA ASP A 133 6.46 -9.19 -36.77
C ASP A 133 7.39 -10.13 -35.97
N ASP A 134 8.10 -9.61 -34.95
CA ASP A 134 9.03 -10.35 -34.09
C ASP A 134 8.40 -10.76 -32.75
N LEU A 135 7.51 -11.75 -32.84
CA LEU A 135 6.62 -12.15 -31.76
C LEU A 135 7.36 -12.78 -30.56
N GLN A 136 8.48 -13.47 -30.81
CA GLN A 136 9.31 -14.04 -29.72
C GLN A 136 9.98 -12.96 -28.86
N ARG A 137 10.45 -11.87 -29.48
CA ARG A 137 11.08 -10.75 -28.77
C ARG A 137 10.05 -10.00 -27.92
N CYS A 138 8.85 -9.80 -28.47
CA CYS A 138 7.73 -9.23 -27.72
C CYS A 138 7.32 -10.13 -26.54
N ARG A 139 7.29 -11.46 -26.73
CA ARG A 139 6.96 -12.43 -25.67
C ARG A 139 7.87 -12.32 -24.46
N ALA A 140 9.19 -12.32 -24.67
CA ALA A 140 10.15 -12.21 -23.57
C ALA A 140 9.97 -10.91 -22.78
N MET A 141 9.73 -9.79 -23.48
CA MET A 141 9.51 -8.48 -22.85
C MET A 141 8.20 -8.42 -22.05
N ILE A 142 7.11 -8.97 -22.59
CA ILE A 142 5.80 -9.02 -21.92
C ILE A 142 5.86 -9.93 -20.68
N LEU A 143 6.46 -11.12 -20.78
CA LEU A 143 6.58 -12.04 -19.64
C LEU A 143 7.44 -11.44 -18.52
N ASN A 144 8.55 -10.78 -18.87
CA ASN A 144 9.38 -10.08 -17.87
C ASN A 144 8.61 -8.94 -17.19
N ALA A 145 7.84 -8.14 -17.94
CA ALA A 145 7.02 -7.08 -17.38
C ALA A 145 5.88 -7.64 -16.50
N ALA A 146 5.26 -8.76 -16.89
CA ALA A 146 4.21 -9.43 -16.13
C ALA A 146 4.73 -10.03 -14.82
N ALA A 147 5.91 -10.65 -14.83
CA ALA A 147 6.55 -11.19 -13.62
C ALA A 147 6.91 -10.07 -12.62
N ASP A 148 7.40 -8.94 -13.14
CA ASP A 148 7.66 -7.75 -12.34
C ASP A 148 6.36 -7.15 -11.75
N PHE A 149 5.29 -7.09 -12.55
CA PHE A 149 3.98 -6.58 -12.15
C PHE A 149 3.29 -7.48 -11.12
N SER A 150 3.46 -8.80 -11.23
CA SER A 150 2.90 -9.77 -10.28
C SER A 150 3.45 -9.54 -8.86
N CYS A 151 4.76 -9.25 -8.75
CA CYS A 151 5.38 -8.91 -7.47
C CYS A 151 4.80 -7.63 -6.85
N TYR A 152 4.50 -6.63 -7.67
CA TYR A 152 3.87 -5.38 -7.22
C TYR A 152 2.41 -5.61 -6.81
N GLN A 153 1.65 -6.35 -7.60
CA GLN A 153 0.28 -6.74 -7.28
C GLN A 153 0.20 -7.50 -5.96
N GLN A 154 1.17 -8.38 -5.67
CA GLN A 154 1.27 -9.08 -4.40
C GLN A 154 1.46 -8.11 -3.22
N ILE A 155 2.36 -7.12 -3.30
CA ILE A 155 2.50 -6.10 -2.24
C ILE A 155 1.17 -5.38 -2.04
N CYS A 156 0.55 -4.87 -3.10
CA CYS A 156 -0.68 -4.10 -2.97
C CYS A 156 -1.80 -4.93 -2.34
N THR A 157 -1.92 -6.20 -2.74
CA THR A 157 -2.92 -7.12 -2.18
C THR A 157 -2.66 -7.39 -0.70
N LEU A 158 -1.41 -7.66 -0.32
CA LEU A 158 -1.03 -7.88 1.08
C LEU A 158 -1.24 -6.62 1.93
N TYR A 159 -0.87 -5.46 1.42
CA TYR A 159 -1.08 -4.19 2.09
C TYR A 159 -2.57 -3.89 2.31
N LEU A 160 -3.41 -4.10 1.30
CA LEU A 160 -4.87 -3.95 1.44
C LEU A 160 -5.46 -4.95 2.43
N ALA A 161 -5.02 -6.22 2.38
CA ALA A 161 -5.49 -7.25 3.30
C ALA A 161 -5.16 -6.94 4.77
N LEU A 162 -4.06 -6.23 5.03
CA LEU A 162 -3.69 -5.76 6.38
C LEU A 162 -4.38 -4.43 6.75
N THR A 163 -4.45 -3.49 5.80
CA THR A 163 -4.93 -2.13 6.05
C THR A 163 -6.44 -2.09 6.21
N PHE A 164 -7.19 -2.87 5.43
CA PHE A 164 -8.65 -2.86 5.45
C PHE A 164 -9.23 -3.27 6.81
N PRO A 165 -8.84 -4.41 7.43
CA PRO A 165 -9.31 -4.76 8.77
C PRO A 165 -8.94 -3.71 9.82
N VAL A 166 -7.74 -3.12 9.73
CA VAL A 166 -7.29 -2.10 10.68
C VAL A 166 -8.14 -0.83 10.58
N ILE A 167 -8.54 -0.43 9.37
CA ILE A 167 -9.46 0.70 9.18
C ILE A 167 -10.84 0.37 9.74
N VAL A 168 -11.37 -0.84 9.49
CA VAL A 168 -12.66 -1.27 10.04
C VAL A 168 -12.65 -1.23 11.57
N ILE A 169 -11.61 -1.78 12.20
CA ILE A 169 -11.43 -1.73 13.67
C ILE A 169 -11.35 -0.28 14.15
N ALA A 170 -10.65 0.60 13.43
CA ALA A 170 -10.55 2.02 13.80
C ALA A 170 -11.91 2.73 13.73
N VAL A 171 -12.72 2.46 12.71
CA VAL A 171 -14.09 3.00 12.60
C VAL A 171 -14.96 2.48 13.74
N VAL A 172 -14.96 1.18 13.98
CA VAL A 172 -15.76 0.55 15.07
C VAL A 172 -15.35 1.10 16.44
N ALA A 173 -14.05 1.24 16.69
CA ALA A 173 -13.54 1.80 17.94
C ALA A 173 -14.01 3.25 18.13
N ASN A 174 -13.91 4.09 17.10
CA ASN A 174 -14.37 5.48 17.19
C ASN A 174 -15.88 5.59 17.42
N LEU A 175 -16.69 4.79 16.74
CA LEU A 175 -18.15 4.75 16.96
C LEU A 175 -18.51 4.26 18.37
N THR A 176 -17.78 3.26 18.88
CA THR A 176 -18.00 2.73 20.23
C THR A 176 -17.68 3.78 21.29
N VAL A 177 -16.56 4.49 21.12
CA VAL A 177 -16.15 5.56 22.02
C VAL A 177 -17.16 6.71 22.01
N ASP A 178 -17.64 7.11 20.84
CA ASP A 178 -18.68 8.14 20.70
C ASP A 178 -20.00 7.73 21.38
N TYR A 179 -20.42 6.47 21.20
CA TYR A 179 -21.62 5.95 21.87
C TYR A 179 -21.48 5.96 23.40
N VAL A 180 -20.34 5.53 23.94
CA VAL A 180 -20.08 5.52 25.39
C VAL A 180 -20.06 6.94 25.96
N PHE A 181 -19.46 7.89 25.25
CA PHE A 181 -19.44 9.29 25.68
C PHE A 181 -20.83 9.95 25.65
N ASN A 182 -21.64 9.67 24.63
CA ASN A 182 -23.00 10.19 24.56
C ASN A 182 -23.95 9.55 25.59
N ALA A 183 -23.71 8.30 25.98
CA ALA A 183 -24.47 7.61 27.03
C ALA A 183 -24.08 8.07 28.45
N SER A 184 -22.83 8.50 28.66
CA SER A 184 -22.34 8.95 29.96
C SER A 184 -22.59 10.46 30.15
N LYS A 185 -23.68 10.81 30.84
CA LYS A 185 -24.02 12.20 31.22
C LYS A 185 -23.05 12.85 32.25
N CYS A 186 -21.87 12.26 32.46
CA CYS A 186 -20.97 12.59 33.56
C CYS A 186 -19.71 13.37 33.13
N LEU A 187 -19.59 13.79 31.87
CA LEU A 187 -18.44 14.59 31.44
C LEU A 187 -18.62 16.08 31.73
N ASP A 188 -17.58 16.67 32.30
CA ASP A 188 -17.45 18.11 32.42
C ASP A 188 -17.32 18.77 31.04
N LYS A 189 -17.72 20.05 30.93
CA LYS A 189 -17.75 20.80 29.67
C LYS A 189 -16.40 20.82 28.95
N GLN A 190 -15.30 20.89 29.71
CA GLN A 190 -13.95 20.90 29.16
C GLN A 190 -13.52 19.52 28.63
N SER A 191 -13.87 18.45 29.34
CA SER A 191 -13.62 17.08 28.88
C SER A 191 -14.43 16.74 27.63
N GLN A 192 -15.65 17.26 27.52
CA GLN A 192 -16.48 17.11 26.32
C GLN A 192 -15.87 17.82 25.10
N LEU A 193 -15.28 19.00 25.29
CA LEU A 193 -14.58 19.74 24.24
C LEU A 193 -13.33 18.99 23.74
N ILE A 194 -12.53 18.42 24.65
CA ILE A 194 -11.37 17.58 24.30
C ILE A 194 -11.80 16.33 23.52
N ALA A 195 -12.86 15.66 23.98
CA ALA A 195 -13.38 14.46 23.32
C ALA A 195 -13.83 14.75 21.87
N ASN A 196 -14.51 15.88 21.64
CA ASN A 196 -14.92 16.31 20.30
C ASN A 196 -13.73 16.55 19.37
N HIS A 197 -12.70 17.26 19.85
CA HIS A 197 -11.48 17.50 19.05
C HIS A 197 -10.71 16.22 18.75
N LEU A 198 -10.65 15.28 19.70
CA LEU A 198 -10.05 13.97 19.49
C LEU A 198 -10.84 13.13 18.47
N ALA A 199 -12.17 13.18 18.52
CA ALA A 199 -13.03 12.51 17.55
C ALA A 199 -12.82 13.07 16.13
N ILE A 200 -12.79 14.40 15.97
CA ILE A 200 -12.49 15.06 14.69
C ILE A 200 -11.11 14.63 14.18
N CYS A 201 -10.10 14.62 15.05
CA CYS A 201 -8.77 14.16 14.71
C CYS A 201 -8.78 12.69 14.24
N ALA A 202 -9.46 11.80 14.95
CA ALA A 202 -9.54 10.39 14.60
C ALA A 202 -10.27 10.14 13.27
N TRP A 203 -11.37 10.86 13.00
CA TRP A 203 -12.06 10.81 11.71
C TRP A 203 -11.21 11.36 10.57
N SER A 204 -10.46 12.44 10.79
CA SER A 204 -9.55 13.01 9.79
C SER A 204 -8.46 12.02 9.40
N VAL A 205 -7.89 11.28 10.37
CA VAL A 205 -6.92 10.21 10.13
C VAL A 205 -7.50 9.11 9.27
N ILE A 206 -8.72 8.63 9.60
CA ILE A 206 -9.38 7.56 8.84
C ILE A 206 -9.66 8.03 7.40
N GLY A 207 -10.21 9.24 7.24
CA GLY A 207 -10.52 9.81 5.93
C GLY A 207 -9.28 9.97 5.06
N VAL A 208 -8.21 10.56 5.60
CA VAL A 208 -6.93 10.72 4.89
C VAL A 208 -6.31 9.35 4.57
N SER A 209 -6.42 8.37 5.48
CA SER A 209 -5.94 7.01 5.23
C SER A 209 -6.64 6.36 4.04
N LEU A 210 -7.97 6.43 3.99
CA LEU A 210 -8.76 5.89 2.89
C LEU A 210 -8.48 6.61 1.57
N LEU A 211 -8.42 7.96 1.61
CA LEU A 211 -8.18 8.78 0.43
C LEU A 211 -6.80 8.49 -0.17
N LEU A 212 -5.74 8.56 0.63
CA LEU A 212 -4.36 8.35 0.16
C LEU A 212 -4.15 6.91 -0.31
N CYS A 213 -4.71 5.91 0.38
CA CYS A 213 -4.63 4.51 -0.08
C CYS A 213 -5.34 4.34 -1.44
N SER A 214 -6.53 4.93 -1.60
CA SER A 214 -7.31 4.83 -2.84
C SER A 214 -6.58 5.49 -4.02
N ILE A 215 -6.02 6.68 -3.81
CA ILE A 215 -5.26 7.40 -4.84
C ILE A 215 -3.95 6.68 -5.15
N ALA A 216 -3.23 6.16 -4.16
CA ALA A 216 -1.95 5.47 -4.36
C ALA A 216 -2.11 4.20 -5.21
N MET A 217 -3.18 3.43 -4.97
CA MET A 217 -3.42 2.16 -5.66
C MET A 217 -4.27 2.28 -6.93
N GLY A 218 -5.12 3.30 -7.03
CA GLY A 218 -5.99 3.54 -8.19
C GLY A 218 -7.30 2.77 -8.08
N GLY A 219 -7.78 2.62 -6.85
CA GLY A 219 -8.92 1.77 -6.50
C GLY A 219 -8.50 0.54 -5.69
N LEU A 220 -9.46 -0.39 -5.52
CA LEU A 220 -9.31 -1.57 -4.67
C LEU A 220 -8.57 -2.74 -5.34
N LYS A 221 -8.45 -2.73 -6.68
CA LYS A 221 -7.81 -3.80 -7.46
C LYS A 221 -6.85 -3.21 -8.47
N VAL A 222 -5.55 -3.32 -8.21
CA VAL A 222 -4.47 -2.83 -9.11
C VAL A 222 -4.42 -3.55 -10.46
N ARG A 223 -5.08 -4.71 -10.58
CA ARG A 223 -5.13 -5.54 -11.79
C ARG A 223 -5.67 -4.79 -13.02
N TYR A 224 -6.43 -3.71 -12.84
CA TYR A 224 -6.96 -2.87 -13.92
C TYR A 224 -5.87 -2.39 -14.91
N ILE A 225 -4.64 -2.13 -14.43
CA ILE A 225 -3.53 -1.66 -15.27
C ILE A 225 -3.16 -2.73 -16.30
N TRP A 226 -3.10 -3.98 -15.85
CA TRP A 226 -2.80 -5.12 -16.71
C TRP A 226 -3.96 -5.41 -17.66
N GLU A 227 -5.20 -5.40 -17.16
CA GLU A 227 -6.40 -5.61 -17.97
C GLU A 227 -6.50 -4.59 -19.11
N ASN A 228 -6.29 -3.31 -18.81
CA ASN A 228 -6.27 -2.25 -19.82
C ASN A 228 -5.13 -2.44 -20.84
N PHE A 229 -3.94 -2.90 -20.41
CA PHE A 229 -2.86 -3.21 -21.34
C PHE A 229 -3.24 -4.35 -22.29
N VAL A 230 -3.76 -5.47 -21.76
CA VAL A 230 -4.19 -6.63 -22.55
C VAL A 230 -5.27 -6.24 -23.55
N GLU A 231 -6.27 -5.48 -23.10
CA GLU A 231 -7.37 -5.00 -23.95
C GLU A 231 -6.84 -4.17 -25.12
N ASN A 232 -5.97 -3.19 -24.85
CA ASN A 232 -5.37 -2.35 -25.89
C ASN A 232 -4.56 -3.17 -26.90
N VAL A 233 -3.81 -4.18 -26.44
CA VAL A 233 -3.06 -5.07 -27.35
C VAL A 233 -4.00 -5.98 -28.14
N LEU A 234 -5.12 -6.44 -27.59
CA LEU A 234 -6.10 -7.27 -28.32
C LEU A 234 -6.84 -6.49 -29.42
N ILE A 235 -7.09 -5.19 -29.20
CA ILE A 235 -7.76 -4.30 -30.15
C ILE A 235 -6.85 -3.89 -31.32
N MET A 236 -5.52 -3.90 -31.14
CA MET A 236 -4.57 -3.57 -32.21
C MET A 236 -4.73 -4.48 -33.44
N LYS A 237 -5.16 -3.90 -34.57
CA LYS A 237 -5.14 -4.56 -35.89
C LYS A 237 -3.68 -4.83 -36.29
N SER A 238 -3.29 -6.10 -36.33
CA SER A 238 -1.97 -6.56 -36.81
C SER A 238 -2.17 -7.76 -37.72
N GLY A 239 -1.34 -7.90 -38.75
CA GLY A 239 -1.45 -8.88 -39.83
C GLY A 239 -1.20 -10.34 -39.44
N LYS A 240 -0.69 -10.64 -38.22
CA LYS A 240 -0.49 -12.01 -37.71
C LYS A 240 -1.59 -12.43 -36.74
N SER A 241 -1.88 -13.75 -36.79
CA SER A 241 -2.97 -14.47 -36.10
C SER A 241 -3.27 -13.97 -34.67
N LYS A 242 -4.51 -13.52 -34.46
CA LYS A 242 -5.10 -13.23 -33.13
C LYS A 242 -4.92 -14.38 -32.12
N LEU A 243 -4.75 -15.62 -32.61
CA LEU A 243 -4.65 -16.83 -31.81
C LEU A 243 -3.32 -16.90 -31.04
N LEU A 244 -2.21 -16.53 -31.67
CA LEU A 244 -0.87 -16.56 -31.05
C LEU A 244 -0.70 -15.46 -29.99
N ARG A 245 -1.40 -14.34 -30.18
CA ARG A 245 -1.48 -13.25 -29.20
C ARG A 245 -2.28 -13.69 -27.97
N LYS A 246 -3.35 -14.48 -28.15
CA LYS A 246 -4.14 -15.04 -27.03
C LYS A 246 -3.33 -16.01 -26.18
N GLU A 247 -2.56 -16.92 -26.78
CA GLU A 247 -1.69 -17.86 -26.03
C GLU A 247 -0.65 -17.11 -25.19
N LEU A 248 -0.03 -16.07 -25.75
CA LEU A 248 0.95 -15.26 -25.05
C LEU A 248 0.38 -14.55 -23.81
N PHE A 249 -0.86 -14.09 -23.89
CA PHE A 249 -1.54 -13.50 -22.74
C PHE A 249 -2.05 -14.53 -21.74
N GLN A 250 -2.37 -15.75 -22.18
CA GLN A 250 -2.69 -16.87 -21.28
C GLN A 250 -1.49 -17.23 -20.39
N ASP A 251 -0.27 -17.28 -20.94
CA ASP A 251 0.94 -17.53 -20.14
C ASP A 251 1.18 -16.43 -19.09
N ALA A 252 1.04 -15.17 -19.49
CA ALA A 252 1.21 -14.04 -18.58
C ALA A 252 0.09 -13.98 -17.52
N GLU A 253 -1.14 -14.33 -17.90
CA GLU A 253 -2.27 -14.41 -16.98
C GLU A 253 -2.13 -15.58 -16.00
N TYR A 254 -1.57 -16.71 -16.44
CA TYR A 254 -1.22 -17.83 -15.58
C TYR A 254 -0.23 -17.40 -14.48
N LEU A 255 0.84 -16.69 -14.84
CA LEU A 255 1.82 -16.16 -13.88
C LEU A 255 1.18 -15.20 -12.86
N LEU A 256 0.29 -14.32 -13.33
CA LEU A 256 -0.43 -13.40 -12.44
C LEU A 256 -1.37 -14.16 -11.50
N ARG A 257 -2.05 -15.20 -11.98
CA ARG A 257 -2.97 -16.01 -11.18
C ARG A 257 -2.24 -16.86 -10.16
N GLU A 258 -1.15 -17.52 -10.55
CA GLU A 258 -0.29 -18.31 -9.67
C GLU A 258 0.31 -17.45 -8.55
N SER A 259 0.77 -16.24 -8.88
CA SER A 259 1.27 -15.29 -7.89
C SER A 259 0.22 -14.91 -6.83
N SER A 260 -1.06 -14.84 -7.22
CA SER A 260 -2.17 -14.55 -6.31
C SER A 260 -2.55 -15.75 -5.43
N LEU A 261 -2.40 -16.98 -5.94
CA LEU A 261 -2.64 -18.21 -5.20
C LEU A 261 -1.57 -18.44 -4.13
N LEU A 262 -0.30 -18.21 -4.47
CA LEU A 262 0.81 -18.27 -3.52
C LEU A 262 0.63 -17.30 -2.36
N LEU A 263 0.04 -16.14 -2.62
CA LEU A 263 -0.26 -15.15 -1.58
C LEU A 263 -1.42 -15.58 -0.67
N LYS A 264 -2.47 -16.20 -1.24
CA LYS A 264 -3.58 -16.76 -0.43
C LYS A 264 -3.08 -17.88 0.48
N LEU A 265 -2.22 -18.75 -0.02
CA LEU A 265 -1.63 -19.86 0.74
C LEU A 265 -0.67 -19.36 1.84
N SER A 266 0.13 -18.33 1.57
CA SER A 266 1.01 -17.76 2.59
C SER A 266 0.23 -16.99 3.67
N PHE A 267 -0.83 -16.29 3.28
CA PHE A 267 -1.70 -15.59 4.22
C PHE A 267 -2.54 -16.54 5.07
N SER A 268 -3.05 -17.65 4.50
CA SER A 268 -3.76 -18.68 5.27
C SER A 268 -2.84 -19.38 6.26
N GLN A 269 -1.59 -19.65 5.89
CA GLN A 269 -0.59 -20.22 6.79
C GLN A 269 -0.18 -19.23 7.90
N PHE A 270 -0.05 -17.94 7.57
CA PHE A 270 0.22 -16.90 8.57
C PHE A 270 -0.95 -16.77 9.55
N LEU A 271 -2.19 -16.68 9.06
CA LEU A 271 -3.39 -16.65 9.91
C LEU A 271 -3.50 -17.91 10.77
N ALA A 272 -3.26 -19.11 10.21
CA ALA A 272 -3.26 -20.36 10.96
C ALA A 272 -2.20 -20.35 12.09
N SER A 273 -0.98 -19.90 11.81
CA SER A 273 0.07 -19.77 12.84
C SER A 273 -0.26 -18.75 13.93
N THR A 274 -1.04 -17.70 13.60
CA THR A 274 -1.46 -16.67 14.56
C THR A 274 -2.70 -17.10 15.38
N LEU A 275 -3.51 -18.00 14.82
CA LEU A 275 -4.64 -18.64 15.51
C LEU A 275 -4.18 -19.79 16.42
N ASP A 276 -3.21 -20.61 15.99
CA ASP A 276 -2.62 -21.67 16.83
C ASP A 276 -1.87 -21.12 18.04
N SER A 277 -1.15 -20.01 17.87
CA SER A 277 -0.48 -19.34 19.01
C SER A 277 -1.46 -18.75 20.03
N ASN A 278 -2.70 -18.44 19.64
CA ASN A 278 -3.78 -18.06 20.56
C ASN A 278 -4.50 -19.26 21.19
N LEU A 279 -4.45 -20.45 20.56
CA LEU A 279 -4.97 -21.70 21.13
C LEU A 279 -4.02 -22.26 22.21
N VAL A 280 -2.71 -22.14 22.01
CA VAL A 280 -1.71 -22.53 23.03
C VAL A 280 -1.80 -21.64 24.28
N TYR A 281 -2.10 -20.35 24.14
CA TYR A 281 -2.33 -19.46 25.28
C TYR A 281 -3.65 -19.71 26.04
N LYS A 282 -4.64 -20.37 25.41
CA LYS A 282 -5.88 -20.79 26.08
C LYS A 282 -5.75 -22.14 26.80
N MET A 283 -4.75 -22.95 26.47
CA MET A 283 -4.48 -24.22 27.16
C MET A 283 -3.50 -24.10 28.34
N SER A 284 -2.88 -22.94 28.58
CA SER A 284 -2.05 -22.70 29.77
C SER A 284 -2.76 -21.94 30.90
N LEU A 285 -4.08 -21.77 30.79
CA LEU A 285 -4.94 -21.07 31.76
C LEU A 285 -6.11 -21.94 32.24
N CYS A 286 -5.98 -23.27 32.12
CA CYS A 286 -6.80 -24.25 32.84
C CYS A 286 -5.88 -25.14 33.67
#